data_AF-A0A2W7N017-F1
#
_entry.id   AF-A0A2W7N017-F1
#
_cell.length_a   1.000
_cell.length_b   1.000
_cell.length_c   1.000
_cell.angle_alpha   90.00
_cell.angle_beta   90.00
_cell.angle_gamma   90.00
#
_symmetry.space_group_name_H-M   'P 1'
#
loop_
_entity.id
_entity.type
_entity.pdbx_description
1 polymer ?
#
loop_
_entity_poly.entity_id
_entity_poly.type
_entity_poly.pdbx_seq_one_letter_code
_entity_poly.pdbx_strand_id
1 'polypeptide(L)'
;DGAEAGSQYLQGVTRLGGPADEVMEGTPQEDYLIGGAGDDRFVTVGGRNGLHGGPGRDRVDFPHGAEAYKLRVEGNGIRVDGPESSDFLVSVEDLSFAGGPVVALDTLEPDAEGRIVLPSEG
;
A
#
# COMPACT_ATOMS: atom_id res chain seq x y z
N ASP A 1 -22.30 -22.24 -21.00
CA ASP A 1 -22.74 -21.33 -19.93
C ASP A 1 -22.00 -21.61 -18.64
N GLY A 2 -20.83 -20.97 -18.48
CA GLY A 2 -20.13 -20.92 -17.20
C GLY A 2 -20.62 -19.67 -16.48
N ALA A 3 -21.26 -19.87 -15.33
CA ALA A 3 -21.77 -18.76 -14.53
C ALA A 3 -20.61 -17.83 -14.17
N GLU A 4 -20.68 -16.58 -14.64
CA GLU A 4 -19.98 -15.48 -13.99
C GLU A 4 -20.47 -15.48 -12.53
N ALA A 5 -19.59 -15.82 -11.60
CA ALA A 5 -19.85 -15.61 -10.19
C ALA A 5 -20.03 -14.11 -10.01
N GLY A 6 -21.28 -13.69 -9.88
CA GLY A 6 -21.65 -12.28 -9.77
C GLY A 6 -20.87 -11.59 -8.65
N SER A 7 -20.59 -10.31 -8.84
CA SER A 7 -19.82 -9.41 -7.96
C SER A 7 -20.33 -9.27 -6.51
N GLN A 8 -21.24 -10.14 -6.07
CA GLN A 8 -21.85 -10.17 -4.73
C GLN A 8 -21.06 -11.03 -3.72
N TYR A 9 -20.00 -11.73 -4.16
CA TYR A 9 -19.11 -12.55 -3.32
C TYR A 9 -17.66 -12.04 -3.23
N LEU A 10 -17.39 -10.83 -3.72
CA LEU A 10 -16.06 -10.24 -3.64
C LEU A 10 -15.81 -9.82 -2.19
N GLN A 11 -15.35 -10.76 -1.37
CA GLN A 11 -14.54 -10.45 -0.19
C GLN A 11 -13.15 -10.07 -0.69
N GLY A 12 -12.43 -9.23 0.05
CA GLY A 12 -11.01 -9.02 -0.26
C GLY A 12 -10.20 -10.31 -0.09
N VAL A 13 -8.91 -10.23 -0.37
CA VAL A 13 -8.03 -11.39 -0.41
C VAL A 13 -7.04 -11.39 0.76
N THR A 14 -6.67 -12.57 1.22
CA THR A 14 -5.46 -12.77 2.01
C THR A 14 -4.44 -13.50 1.16
N ARG A 15 -3.28 -12.88 0.93
CA ARG A 15 -2.20 -13.45 0.12
C ARG A 15 -0.88 -13.37 0.86
N LEU A 16 -0.08 -14.41 0.70
CA LEU A 16 1.28 -14.52 1.21
C LEU A 16 2.18 -14.89 0.04
N GLY A 17 3.19 -14.09 -0.21
CA GLY A 17 4.24 -14.40 -1.17
C GLY A 17 5.32 -15.29 -0.59
N GLY A 18 6.38 -15.45 -1.35
CA GLY A 18 7.49 -16.34 -1.11
C GLY A 18 8.80 -15.57 -0.92
N PRO A 19 9.93 -16.17 -1.34
CA PRO A 19 11.26 -15.57 -1.19
C PRO A 19 11.75 -14.82 -2.44
N ALA A 20 10.86 -14.51 -3.39
CA ALA A 20 11.22 -13.85 -4.65
C ALA A 20 10.63 -12.42 -4.66
N ASP A 21 10.87 -11.68 -5.74
CA ASP A 21 10.23 -10.37 -5.93
C ASP A 21 8.80 -10.58 -6.47
N GLU A 22 7.80 -10.15 -5.71
CA GLU A 22 6.39 -10.35 -6.03
C GLU A 22 5.76 -9.08 -6.63
N VAL A 23 4.75 -9.28 -7.48
CA VAL A 23 3.79 -8.22 -7.81
C VAL A 23 2.42 -8.66 -7.32
N MET A 24 1.93 -7.99 -6.28
CA MET A 24 0.66 -8.31 -5.64
C MET A 24 -0.37 -7.22 -5.90
N GLU A 25 -1.39 -7.54 -6.66
CA GLU A 25 -2.55 -6.68 -6.86
C GLU A 25 -3.67 -7.06 -5.87
N GLY A 26 -4.11 -6.07 -5.10
CA GLY A 26 -5.28 -6.16 -4.24
C GLY A 26 -6.59 -6.11 -5.00
N THR A 27 -7.67 -5.95 -4.26
CA THR A 27 -9.04 -5.79 -4.74
C THR A 27 -9.57 -4.43 -4.28
N PRO A 28 -10.77 -4.01 -4.73
CA PRO A 28 -11.41 -2.83 -4.17
C PRO A 28 -11.97 -3.04 -2.75
N GLN A 29 -11.74 -4.19 -2.12
CA GLN A 29 -12.19 -4.54 -0.77
C GLN A 29 -11.00 -4.53 0.21
N GLU A 30 -11.24 -4.84 1.49
CA GLU A 30 -10.18 -4.99 2.49
C GLU A 30 -9.37 -6.26 2.23
N ASP A 31 -8.09 -6.08 1.91
CA ASP A 31 -7.13 -7.14 1.67
C ASP A 31 -6.03 -7.20 2.75
N TYR A 32 -5.44 -8.38 2.91
CA TYR A 32 -4.27 -8.62 3.73
C TYR A 32 -3.18 -9.24 2.85
N LEU A 33 -2.17 -8.46 2.48
CA LEU A 33 -1.10 -8.89 1.59
C LEU A 33 0.23 -8.90 2.35
N ILE A 34 0.92 -10.03 2.32
CA ILE A 34 2.24 -10.20 2.92
C ILE A 34 3.21 -10.59 1.80
N GLY A 35 4.18 -9.74 1.53
CA GLY A 35 5.16 -9.87 0.45
C GLY A 35 5.99 -11.12 0.60
N GLY A 36 6.71 -11.22 1.70
CA GLY A 36 7.61 -12.34 1.93
C GLY A 36 9.03 -11.81 2.03
N ALA A 37 9.99 -12.44 1.37
CA ALA A 37 11.32 -11.87 1.20
C ALA A 37 11.55 -11.57 -0.28
N GLY A 38 12.32 -10.54 -0.61
CA GLY A 38 12.45 -10.04 -1.97
C GLY A 38 11.99 -8.59 -2.05
N ASP A 39 12.17 -7.94 -3.19
CA ASP A 39 11.72 -6.55 -3.38
C ASP A 39 10.30 -6.56 -3.95
N ASP A 40 9.29 -6.53 -3.08
CA ASP A 40 7.89 -6.73 -3.44
C ASP A 40 7.19 -5.43 -3.86
N ARG A 41 6.25 -5.55 -4.80
CA ARG A 41 5.41 -4.45 -5.28
C ARG A 41 3.94 -4.74 -5.03
N PHE A 42 3.29 -3.89 -4.26
CA PHE A 42 1.85 -3.94 -3.98
C PHE A 42 1.10 -2.88 -4.79
N VAL A 43 -0.06 -3.22 -5.34
CA VAL A 43 -0.98 -2.29 -5.99
C VAL A 43 -2.30 -2.30 -5.23
N THR A 44 -2.69 -1.17 -4.65
CA THR A 44 -3.97 -1.02 -3.94
C THR A 44 -4.96 -0.22 -4.78
N VAL A 45 -6.23 -0.63 -4.79
CA VAL A 45 -7.30 -0.03 -5.62
C VAL A 45 -8.56 0.31 -4.83
N GLY A 46 -8.42 0.45 -3.50
CA GLY A 46 -9.50 0.79 -2.56
C GLY A 46 -9.41 -0.02 -1.27
N GLY A 47 -10.45 0.07 -0.44
CA GLY A 47 -10.58 -0.78 0.74
C GLY A 47 -9.71 -0.37 1.92
N ARG A 48 -9.70 -1.19 2.98
CA ARG A 48 -8.88 -0.96 4.18
C ARG A 48 -7.83 -2.04 4.29
N ASN A 49 -6.67 -1.86 3.65
CA ASN A 49 -5.73 -2.96 3.49
C ASN A 49 -4.73 -3.05 4.64
N GLY A 50 -4.29 -4.27 4.95
CA GLY A 50 -3.11 -4.53 5.75
C GLY A 50 -2.00 -5.08 4.87
N LEU A 51 -0.92 -4.32 4.71
CA LEU A 51 0.23 -4.70 3.88
C LEU A 51 1.47 -4.88 4.76
N HIS A 52 2.16 -5.99 4.57
CA HIS A 52 3.47 -6.23 5.14
C HIS A 52 4.43 -6.57 4.00
N GLY A 53 5.44 -5.73 3.74
CA GLY A 53 6.43 -6.02 2.70
C GLY A 53 7.27 -7.23 3.09
N GLY A 54 8.11 -7.05 4.11
CA GLY A 54 8.95 -8.13 4.63
C GLY A 54 10.41 -7.75 4.57
N PRO A 55 11.35 -8.71 4.50
CA PRO A 55 12.73 -8.40 4.19
C PRO A 55 12.90 -8.08 2.70
N GLY A 56 13.42 -6.89 2.41
CA GLY A 56 13.60 -6.43 1.04
C GLY A 56 13.47 -4.93 0.98
N ARG A 57 13.34 -4.38 -0.22
CA ARG A 57 12.97 -2.99 -0.45
C ARG A 57 11.61 -2.96 -1.16
N ASP A 58 10.58 -2.85 -0.35
CA ASP A 58 9.20 -3.06 -0.78
C ASP A 58 8.53 -1.74 -1.18
N ARG A 59 7.61 -1.80 -2.15
CA ARG A 59 6.91 -0.64 -2.68
C ARG A 59 5.40 -0.82 -2.75
N VAL A 60 4.67 0.22 -2.37
CA VAL A 60 3.21 0.31 -2.61
C VAL A 60 2.91 1.38 -3.64
N ASP A 61 2.11 1.01 -4.64
CA ASP A 61 1.65 1.91 -5.68
C ASP A 61 0.19 2.32 -5.46
N PHE A 62 -0.02 3.63 -5.41
CA PHE A 62 -1.31 4.26 -5.22
C PHE A 62 -1.84 4.86 -6.52
N PRO A 63 -3.14 4.71 -6.84
CA PRO A 63 -3.70 5.10 -8.15
C PRO A 63 -3.98 6.60 -8.29
N HIS A 64 -3.78 7.40 -7.24
CA HIS A 64 -4.01 8.84 -7.22
C HIS A 64 -2.70 9.60 -6.94
N GLY A 65 -2.68 10.91 -7.18
CA GLY A 65 -1.54 11.77 -6.87
C GLY A 65 -1.26 11.87 -5.37
N ALA A 66 -0.02 12.20 -5.00
CA ALA A 66 0.46 12.26 -3.61
C ALA A 66 -0.39 13.20 -2.73
N GLU A 67 -0.88 14.29 -3.30
CA GLU A 67 -1.73 15.29 -2.65
C GLU A 67 -3.09 14.74 -2.17
N ALA A 68 -3.52 13.59 -2.71
CA ALA A 68 -4.74 12.92 -2.31
C ALA A 68 -4.59 12.12 -1.01
N TYR A 69 -3.36 11.92 -0.51
CA TYR A 69 -3.06 11.04 0.60
C TYR A 69 -2.60 11.79 1.85
N LYS A 70 -2.93 11.21 3.00
CA LYS A 70 -2.45 11.63 4.32
C LYS A 70 -1.74 10.47 4.97
N LEU A 71 -0.51 10.70 5.41
CA LEU A 71 0.31 9.69 6.04
C LEU A 71 0.48 9.99 7.52
N ARG A 72 0.46 8.94 8.34
CA ARG A 72 0.76 9.03 9.76
C ARG A 72 1.45 7.77 10.26
N VAL A 73 2.50 7.94 11.06
CA VAL A 73 3.08 6.85 11.84
C VAL A 73 2.08 6.37 12.88
N GLU A 74 1.81 5.07 12.90
CA GLU A 74 0.91 4.42 13.85
C GLU A 74 1.55 3.11 14.32
N GLY A 75 2.03 3.09 15.57
CA GLY A 75 2.71 1.94 16.14
C GLY A 75 4.01 1.62 15.39
N ASN A 76 4.10 0.41 14.82
CA ASN A 76 5.23 -0.07 14.03
C ASN A 76 5.06 0.12 12.52
N GLY A 77 4.02 0.83 12.09
CA GLY A 77 3.71 1.02 10.68
C GLY A 77 3.27 2.44 10.35
N ILE A 78 2.76 2.58 9.13
CA ILE A 78 2.25 3.85 8.60
C ILE A 78 0.81 3.62 8.14
N ARG A 79 -0.09 4.48 8.60
CA ARG A 79 -1.42 4.66 8.02
C ARG A 79 -1.29 5.55 6.79
N VAL A 80 -1.83 5.10 5.66
CA VAL A 80 -2.00 5.89 4.44
C VAL A 80 -3.49 6.01 4.15
N ASP A 81 -4.06 7.20 4.35
CA ASP A 81 -5.47 7.48 4.07
C ASP A 81 -5.60 8.22 2.74
N GLY A 82 -6.31 7.63 1.79
CA GLY A 82 -6.59 8.19 0.47
C GLY A 82 -8.08 8.37 0.19
N PRO A 83 -8.44 8.73 -1.07
CA PRO A 83 -9.84 8.94 -1.45
C PRO A 83 -10.73 7.71 -1.32
N GLU A 84 -10.17 6.54 -1.63
CA GLU A 84 -10.89 5.26 -1.74
C GLU A 84 -10.28 4.16 -0.85
N SER A 85 -9.11 4.41 -0.26
CA SER A 85 -8.39 3.45 0.57
C SER A 85 -7.97 4.01 1.93
N SER A 86 -7.77 3.11 2.90
CA SER A 86 -7.10 3.40 4.17
C SER A 86 -6.22 2.21 4.52
N ASP A 87 -4.92 2.33 4.25
CA ASP A 87 -3.99 1.20 4.24
C ASP A 87 -3.03 1.25 5.43
N PHE A 88 -2.76 0.09 6.05
CA PHE A 88 -1.69 -0.08 7.04
C PHE A 88 -0.48 -0.68 6.37
N LEU A 89 0.66 0.00 6.45
CA LEU A 89 1.91 -0.47 5.87
C LEU A 89 2.90 -0.80 6.99
N VAL A 90 3.48 -1.99 6.93
CA VAL A 90 4.57 -2.44 7.82
C VAL A 90 5.69 -2.99 6.96
N SER A 91 6.94 -2.63 7.28
CA SER A 91 8.12 -3.05 6.50
C SER A 91 7.94 -2.74 5.00
N VAL A 92 7.61 -1.48 4.71
CA VAL A 92 7.51 -0.95 3.35
C VAL A 92 8.37 0.31 3.32
N GLU A 93 9.25 0.42 2.34
CA GLU A 93 10.24 1.47 2.24
C GLU A 93 9.85 2.54 1.24
N ASP A 94 9.15 2.18 0.17
CA ASP A 94 8.83 3.07 -0.94
C ASP A 94 7.32 3.21 -1.19
N LEU A 95 6.89 4.41 -1.55
CA LEU A 95 5.55 4.67 -2.08
C LEU A 95 5.66 5.29 -3.46
N SER A 96 4.79 4.88 -4.38
CA SER A 96 4.59 5.54 -5.67
C SER A 96 3.16 6.05 -5.76
N PHE A 97 3.01 7.28 -6.23
CA PHE A 97 1.71 7.91 -6.48
C PHE A 97 1.55 8.18 -7.98
N ALA A 98 0.32 8.17 -8.46
CA ALA A 98 0.06 8.34 -9.89
C ALA A 98 0.63 9.65 -10.42
N GLY A 99 1.56 9.57 -11.39
CA GLY A 99 2.19 10.71 -12.02
C GLY A 99 3.38 11.32 -11.28
N GLY A 100 3.68 10.85 -10.07
CA GLY A 100 4.79 11.35 -9.25
C GLY A 100 6.01 10.43 -9.19
N PRO A 101 7.13 10.88 -8.59
CA PRO A 101 8.29 10.04 -8.34
C PRO A 101 8.00 9.01 -7.24
N VAL A 102 8.92 8.05 -7.09
CA VAL A 102 8.94 7.18 -5.92
C VAL A 102 9.42 7.99 -4.72
N VAL A 103 8.70 7.87 -3.61
CA VAL A 103 8.98 8.51 -2.32
C VAL A 103 9.49 7.45 -1.36
N ALA A 104 10.74 7.60 -0.91
CA ALA A 104 11.35 6.72 0.09
C ALA A 104 10.97 7.22 1.49
N LEU A 105 10.30 6.36 2.27
CA LEU A 105 9.75 6.68 3.59
C LEU A 105 10.83 7.01 4.64
N ASP A 106 12.02 6.43 4.50
CA ASP A 106 13.17 6.70 5.37
C ASP A 106 13.75 8.12 5.19
N THR A 107 13.38 8.82 4.11
CA THR A 107 13.76 10.22 3.86
C THR A 107 12.80 11.23 4.47
N LEU A 108 11.66 10.78 4.99
CA LEU A 108 10.61 11.65 5.52
C LEU A 108 10.66 11.71 7.05
N GLU A 109 10.53 12.91 7.59
CA GLU A 109 10.47 13.14 9.04
C GLU A 109 9.02 13.37 9.47
N PRO A 110 8.44 12.54 10.35
CA PRO A 110 7.13 12.78 10.93
C PRO A 110 7.13 14.00 11.87
N ASP A 111 6.02 14.73 11.94
CA ASP A 111 5.81 15.79 12.92
C ASP A 111 5.58 15.25 14.35
N ALA A 112 5.37 16.16 15.32
CA ALA A 112 5.15 15.79 16.72
C ALA A 112 3.88 14.94 16.94
N GLU A 113 2.94 14.96 16.00
CA GLU A 113 1.73 14.14 15.99
C GLU A 113 1.85 12.90 15.08
N GLY A 114 3.05 12.62 14.60
CA GLY A 114 3.39 11.49 13.73
C GLY A 114 2.91 11.64 12.30
N ARG A 115 2.44 12.81 11.86
CA ARG A 115 2.01 13.01 10.47
C ARG A 115 3.22 13.18 9.57
N ILE A 116 3.14 12.60 8.38
CA ILE A 116 4.19 12.69 7.37
C ILE A 116 3.68 13.57 6.24
N VAL A 117 4.46 14.60 5.90
CA VAL A 117 4.18 15.48 4.77
C VAL A 117 4.85 14.91 3.53
N LEU A 118 4.04 14.57 2.52
CA LEU A 118 4.56 14.15 1.22
C LEU A 118 5.15 15.35 0.46
N PRO A 119 6.23 15.15 -0.31
CA PRO A 119 6.74 16.20 -1.18
C PRO A 119 5.65 16.60 -2.19
N SER A 120 5.49 17.90 -2.42
CA SER A 120 4.60 18.40 -3.47
C SER A 120 5.22 18.12 -4.83
N GLU A 121 4.43 17.62 -5.78
CA GLU A 121 4.78 17.65 -7.20
C GLU A 121 5.02 19.11 -7.60
N GLY A 122 6.20 19.41 -8.14
CA GLY A 122 6.63 20.77 -8.54
C GLY A 122 5.99 21.26 -9.82
#